data_AF-A0A544YPU7-F1
#
_entry.id   AF-A0A544YPU7-F1
#
_cell.length_a   1.000
_cell.length_b   1.000
_cell.length_c   1.000
_cell.angle_alpha   90.00
_cell.angle_beta   90.00
_cell.angle_gamma   90.00
#
_symmetry.space_group_name_H-M   'P 1'
#
loop_
_entity.id
_entity.type
_entity.pdbx_description
1 polymer ?
#
loop_
_entity_poly.entity_id
_entity_poly.type
_entity_poly.pdbx_seq_one_letter_code
_entity_poly.pdbx_strand_id
1 'polypeptide(L)' 'MARRPEVFVRPLTMEEGRRLQRITRTAKDPVKLRRAIVVMMSGQGQSVPDITSLMQVSDD' A
#
# COMPACT_ATOMS: atom_id res chain seq x y z
N MET A 1 21.38 -14.11 4.12
CA MET A 1 19.99 -14.62 4.05
C MET A 1 19.45 -14.34 2.66
N ALA A 2 18.80 -15.32 2.01
CA ALA A 2 18.11 -15.05 0.76
C ALA A 2 16.92 -14.11 1.04
N ARG A 3 16.82 -13.00 0.30
CA ARG A 3 15.67 -12.08 0.38
C ARG A 3 14.40 -12.89 0.07
N ARG A 4 13.36 -12.78 0.91
CA ARG A 4 12.07 -13.42 0.62
C ARG A 4 11.55 -12.93 -0.73
N PRO A 5 10.82 -13.76 -1.50
CA PRO A 5 10.13 -13.29 -2.70
C PRO A 5 9.22 -12.12 -2.32
N GLU A 6 9.36 -10.99 -3.02
CA GLU A 6 8.57 -9.80 -2.75
C GLU A 6 7.45 -9.65 -3.77
N VAL A 7 6.27 -9.31 -3.27
CA VAL A 7 5.11 -8.99 -4.11
C VAL A 7 4.94 -7.49 -4.13
N PHE A 8 4.78 -6.95 -5.33
CA PHE A 8 4.48 -5.55 -5.57
C PHE A 8 3.15 -5.42 -6.29
N VAL A 9 2.49 -4.28 -6.09
CA VAL A 9 1.40 -3.89 -6.98
C VAL A 9 1.95 -3.64 -8.38
N ARG A 10 1.11 -3.84 -9.40
CA ARG A 10 1.46 -3.42 -10.76
C ARG A 10 1.78 -1.92 -10.82
N PRO A 11 2.52 -1.45 -11.83
CA PRO A 11 2.70 -0.03 -12.06
C PRO A 11 1.36 0.73 -12.06
N LEU A 12 1.34 1.85 -11.35
CA LEU A 12 0.17 2.72 -11.22
C LEU A 12 0.30 3.87 -12.21
N THR A 13 -0.80 4.23 -12.86
CA THR A 13 -0.85 5.47 -13.65
C THR A 13 -0.88 6.69 -12.72
N MET A 14 -0.60 7.88 -13.27
CA MET A 14 -0.72 9.13 -12.53
C MET A 14 -2.14 9.37 -12.01
N GLU A 15 -3.16 8.95 -12.76
CA GLU A 15 -4.55 9.07 -12.34
C GLU A 15 -4.86 8.16 -11.14
N GLU A 16 -4.37 6.93 -11.18
CA GLU A 16 -4.51 5.97 -10.08
C GLU A 16 -3.79 6.45 -8.82
N GLY A 17 -2.58 6.98 -8.96
CA GLY A 17 -1.83 7.59 -7.85
C GLY A 17 -2.58 8.77 -7.22
N ARG A 18 -3.16 9.66 -8.04
CA ARG A 18 -4.01 10.77 -7.54
C ARG A 18 -5.27 10.27 -6.84
N ARG A 19 -5.89 9.20 -7.35
CA ARG A 19 -7.07 8.58 -6.72
C ARG A 19 -6.71 8.00 -5.35
N LEU A 20 -5.59 7.31 -5.23
CA LEU A 20 -5.10 6.79 -3.95
C LEU A 20 -4.83 7.93 -2.96
N GLN A 21 -4.16 9.01 -3.38
CA GLN A 21 -3.93 10.19 -2.53
C GLN A 21 -5.24 10.84 -2.06
N ARG A 22 -6.27 10.84 -2.90
CA ARG A 22 -7.59 11.35 -2.49
C ARG A 22 -8.22 10.44 -1.43
N ILE A 23 -8.16 9.12 -1.62
CA ILE A 23 -8.70 8.15 -0.65
C ILE A 23 -7.99 8.26 0.69
N THR A 24 -6.66 8.37 0.71
CA THR A 24 -5.91 8.48 1.98
C THR A 24 -6.23 9.74 2.76
N ARG A 25 -6.72 10.80 2.09
CA ARG A 25 -7.13 12.06 2.72
C ARG A 25 -8.58 12.11 3.17
N THR A 26 -9.47 11.30 2.60
CA THR A 26 -10.93 11.45 2.79
C THR A 26 -11.67 10.19 3.24
N ALA A 27 -11.04 9.03 3.23
CA ALA A 27 -11.69 7.78 3.62
C ALA A 27 -12.10 7.78 5.10
N LYS A 28 -13.40 7.56 5.34
CA LYS A 28 -13.95 7.32 6.69
C LYS A 28 -13.86 5.86 7.12
N ASP A 29 -13.86 4.94 6.16
CA ASP A 29 -13.68 3.52 6.41
C ASP A 29 -12.18 3.22 6.65
N PRO A 30 -11.81 2.76 7.87
CA PRO A 30 -10.43 2.49 8.22
C PRO A 30 -9.81 1.37 7.37
N VAL A 31 -10.59 0.38 6.93
CA VAL A 31 -10.08 -0.70 6.08
C VAL A 31 -9.72 -0.15 4.70
N LYS A 32 -10.58 0.70 4.14
CA LYS A 32 -10.34 1.36 2.86
C LYS A 32 -9.13 2.30 2.92
N LEU A 33 -8.98 3.06 4.01
CA LEU A 33 -7.82 3.91 4.25
C LEU A 33 -6.52 3.09 4.28
N ARG A 34 -6.49 2.04 5.10
CA ARG A 34 -5.31 1.17 5.25
C ARG A 34 -4.90 0.52 3.93
N ARG A 35 -5.86 -0.06 3.21
CA ARG A 35 -5.60 -0.67 1.89
C ARG A 35 -5.05 0.34 0.88
N ALA A 36 -5.54 1.58 0.88
CA ALA A 36 -5.03 2.62 -0.02
C ALA A 36 -3.58 3.01 0.30
N ILE A 37 -3.21 3.07 1.58
CA ILE A 37 -1.81 3.31 1.99
C ILE A 37 -0.93 2.15 1.53
N VAL A 38 -1.36 0.90 1.73
CA VAL A 38 -0.59 -0.28 1.28
C VAL A 38 -0.31 -0.26 -0.22
N VAL A 39 -1.34 -0.01 -1.03
CA VAL A 39 -1.20 0.05 -2.49
C VAL A 39 -0.31 1.24 -2.91
N MET A 40 -0.46 2.39 -2.26
CA MET A 40 0.33 3.58 -2.57
C MET A 40 1.82 3.37 -2.27
N MET A 41 2.16 2.85 -1.09
CA MET A 41 3.55 2.62 -0.69
C MET A 41 4.19 1.51 -1.53
N SER A 42 3.42 0.46 -1.88
CA SER A 42 3.92 -0.59 -2.76
C SER A 42 4.23 -0.06 -4.17
N GLY A 43 3.37 0.82 -4.71
CA GLY A 43 3.63 1.49 -5.98
C GLY A 43 4.83 2.45 -5.96
N GLN A 44 5.32 2.82 -4.77
CA GLN A 44 6.53 3.63 -4.57
C GLN A 44 7.79 2.77 -4.32
N GLY A 45 7.67 1.45 -4.39
CA GLY A 45 8.80 0.51 -4.27
C GLY A 45 9.04 -0.05 -2.88
N GLN A 46 8.15 0.19 -1.91
CA GLN A 46 8.24 -0.46 -0.60
C GLN A 46 7.57 -1.84 -0.64
N SER A 47 8.22 -2.87 -0.08
CA SER A 47 7.66 -4.22 -0.10
C SER A 47 6.40 -4.32 0.77
N VAL A 48 5.43 -5.17 0.39
CA VAL A 48 4.21 -5.39 1.19
C VAL A 48 4.51 -5.86 2.62
N PRO A 49 5.48 -6.78 2.87
CA PRO A 49 5.90 -7.13 4.22
C PRO A 49 6.43 -5.95 5.05
N ASP A 50 7.19 -5.03 4.46
CA ASP A 50 7.72 -3.87 5.19
C ASP A 50 6.61 -2.88 5.53
N ILE A 51 5.67 -2.68 4.60
CA ILE A 51 4.51 -1.82 4.81
C ILE A 51 3.62 -2.38 5.92
N THR A 52 3.33 -3.68 5.89
CA THR A 52 2.44 -4.33 6.86
C THR A 52 3.02 -4.29 8.26
N SER A 53 4.33 -4.55 8.38
CA SER A 53 5.10 -4.38 9.62
C SER A 53 5.01 -2.96 10.18
N LEU A 54 5.15 -1.93 9.33
CA LEU A 54 5.05 -0.53 9.74
C LEU A 54 3.63 -0.14 10.17
N MET A 55 2.62 -0.64 9.47
CA MET A 55 1.23 -0.22 9.65
C MET A 55 0.48 -1.00 10.74
N GLN A 56 1.10 -2.02 11.33
CA GLN A 56 0.44 -2.97 12.26
C GLN A 56 -0.89 -3.50 11.71
N VAL A 57 -0.93 -3.74 10.40
CA VAL A 57 -2.04 -4.47 9.77
C VAL A 57 -1.80 -5.96 9.99
N SER A 58 -2.87 -6.72 10.18
CA SER A 58 -2.78 -8.18 10.35
C SER A 58 -2.10 -8.83 9.14
N ASP A 59 -1.28 -9.85 9.40
CA ASP A 59 -0.45 -10.58 8.41
C ASP A 59 -1.27 -11.51 7.48
N ASP A 60 -2.60 -11.33 7.38
CA ASP A 60 -3.51 -12.20 6.62
C ASP A 60 -3.33 -12.12 5.10
#